data_AF-A0A7C7S1E3-F1
#
_entry.id   AF-A0A7C7S1E3-F1
#
_cell.length_a   1.000
_cell.length_b   1.000
_cell.length_c   1.000
_cell.angle_alpha   90.00
_cell.angle_beta   90.00
_cell.angle_gamma   90.00
#
_symmetry.space_group_name_H-M   'P 1'
#
loop_
_entity.id
_entity.type
_entity.pdbx_description
1 polymer ?
#
loop_
_entity_poly.entity_id
_entity_poly.type
_entity_poly.pdbx_seq_one_letter_code
_entity_poly.pdbx_strand_id
1 'polypeptide(L)'
;MAKKAHIFFAVLIGLAFIFSVACLSAQEGEVIESLSVVGNKRIDESTIRYYIKSQPGTILSKRQIREDIEQVHSLGQFKDIR
;
A
#
# COMPACT_ATOMS: atom_id res chain seq x y z
N MET A 1 -33.88 36.62 13.03
CA MET A 1 -32.54 36.05 13.32
C MET A 1 -32.26 34.73 12.57
N ALA A 2 -33.27 33.94 12.17
CA ALA A 2 -33.10 32.65 11.48
C ALA A 2 -32.41 32.69 10.09
N LYS A 3 -32.62 33.73 9.26
CA LYS A 3 -31.98 33.84 7.94
C LYS A 3 -30.44 33.93 8.01
N LYS A 4 -29.90 34.59 9.03
CA LYS A 4 -28.44 34.67 9.26
C LYS A 4 -27.87 33.32 9.68
N ALA A 5 -28.63 32.53 10.45
CA ALA A 5 -28.26 31.17 10.82
C ALA A 5 -28.24 30.23 9.60
N HIS A 6 -29.20 30.34 8.69
CA HIS A 6 -29.20 29.56 7.44
C HIS A 6 -28.03 29.90 6.51
N ILE A 7 -27.68 31.19 6.39
CA ILE A 7 -26.50 31.62 5.61
C ILE A 7 -25.22 31.07 6.25
N PHE A 8 -25.11 31.14 7.58
CA PHE A 8 -23.96 30.59 8.29
C PHE A 8 -23.83 29.08 8.12
N PHE A 9 -24.94 28.34 8.17
CA PHE A 9 -24.98 26.90 7.95
C PHE A 9 -24.61 26.52 6.50
N ALA A 10 -25.07 27.29 5.51
CA ALA A 10 -24.72 27.09 4.10
C ALA A 10 -23.23 27.34 3.83
N VAL A 11 -22.63 28.36 4.46
CA VAL A 11 -21.18 28.63 4.37
C VAL A 11 -20.37 27.52 5.05
N LEU A 12 -20.82 27.03 6.21
CA LEU A 12 -20.16 25.92 6.90
C LEU A 12 -20.17 24.63 6.06
N ILE A 13 -21.30 24.32 5.43
CA ILE A 13 -21.44 23.16 4.53
C ILE A 13 -20.57 23.34 3.29
N GLY A 14 -20.58 24.53 2.68
CA GLY A 14 -19.71 24.84 1.53
C GLY A 14 -18.22 24.71 1.86
N LEU A 15 -17.80 25.19 3.04
CA LEU A 15 -16.42 25.09 3.50
C LEU A 15 -16.01 23.63 3.78
N ALA A 16 -16.90 22.85 4.40
CA ALA A 16 -16.68 21.42 4.63
C ALA A 16 -16.59 20.63 3.32
N PHE A 17 -17.37 21.02 2.31
CA PHE A 17 -17.35 20.39 0.98
C PHE A 17 -16.03 20.64 0.25
N ILE A 18 -15.49 21.86 0.32
CA ILE A 18 -14.18 22.21 -0.27
C ILE A 18 -13.04 21.43 0.41
N PHE A 19 -13.13 21.22 1.73
CA PHE A 19 -12.12 20.45 2.48
C PHE A 19 -12.12 18.96 2.09
N SER A 20 -13.27 18.38 1.76
CA SER A 20 -13.37 16.96 1.39
C SER A 20 -12.73 16.61 0.04
N VAL A 21 -12.65 17.57 -0.90
CA VAL A 21 -12.06 17.35 -2.23
C VAL A 21 -10.53 17.34 -2.17
N ALA A 22 -9.93 18.06 -1.23
CA ALA A 22 -8.48 18.19 -1.12
C ALA A 22 -7.76 16.89 -0.64
N CYS A 23 -8.51 15.90 -0.16
CA CYS A 23 -7.94 14.64 0.35
C CYS A 23 -7.89 13.51 -0.70
N LEU A 24 -8.28 13.79 -1.95
CA LEU A 24 -8.18 12.83 -3.05
C LEU A 24 -6.73 12.76 -3.57
N SER A 25 -5.82 12.21 -2.77
CA SER A 25 -4.48 11.86 -3.25
C SER A 25 -4.57 10.60 -4.10
N ALA A 26 -4.55 10.77 -5.43
CA ALA A 26 -4.28 9.66 -6.34
C ALA A 26 -2.87 9.15 -6.01
N GLN A 27 -2.79 7.89 -5.60
CA GLN A 27 -1.53 7.29 -5.18
C GLN A 27 -0.75 6.93 -6.46
N GLU A 28 0.10 7.85 -6.92
CA GLU A 28 0.95 7.68 -8.10
C GLU A 28 2.02 6.61 -7.81
N GLY A 29 2.03 5.53 -8.59
CA GLY A 29 3.01 4.47 -8.45
C GLY A 29 2.73 3.27 -9.37
N GLU A 30 3.78 2.50 -9.64
CA GLU A 30 3.63 1.22 -10.34
C GLU A 30 2.90 0.22 -9.43
N VAL A 31 1.92 -0.49 -9.98
CA VAL A 31 1.13 -1.48 -9.23
C VAL A 31 1.73 -2.87 -9.47
N ILE A 32 1.87 -3.64 -8.40
CA ILE A 32 2.32 -5.03 -8.50
C ILE A 32 1.21 -5.84 -9.18
N GLU A 33 1.47 -6.39 -10.37
CA GLU A 33 0.49 -7.20 -11.10
C GLU A 33 0.41 -8.62 -10.55
N SER A 34 1.56 -9.23 -10.27
CA SER A 34 1.64 -10.61 -9.78
C SER A 34 2.90 -10.83 -8.96
N LEU A 35 2.90 -11.92 -8.17
CA LEU A 35 4.05 -12.37 -7.37
C LEU A 35 4.22 -13.87 -7.58
N SER A 36 5.36 -14.27 -8.12
CA SER A 36 5.76 -15.67 -8.34
C SER A 36 7.09 -15.96 -7.68
N VAL A 37 7.21 -17.10 -6.99
CA VAL A 37 8.49 -17.56 -6.42
C VAL A 37 9.10 -18.61 -7.34
N VAL A 38 10.39 -18.49 -7.62
CA VAL A 38 11.09 -19.37 -8.58
C VAL A 38 12.44 -19.80 -8.01
N GLY A 39 12.86 -21.03 -8.31
CA GLY A 39 14.17 -21.57 -7.90
C GLY A 39 14.24 -22.08 -6.46
N ASN A 40 13.13 -22.02 -5.71
CA ASN A 40 13.00 -22.71 -4.43
C ASN A 40 13.00 -24.23 -4.62
N LYS A 41 13.67 -24.96 -3.72
CA LYS A 41 13.79 -26.44 -3.79
C LYS A 41 13.34 -27.14 -2.50
N ARG A 42 13.85 -26.65 -1.37
CA ARG A 42 13.61 -27.25 -0.04
C ARG A 42 12.46 -26.59 0.72
N ILE A 43 12.18 -25.33 0.40
CA ILE A 43 11.17 -24.51 1.07
C ILE A 43 10.03 -24.30 0.09
N ASP A 44 8.81 -24.58 0.54
CA ASP A 44 7.60 -24.36 -0.25
C ASP A 44 7.39 -22.88 -0.57
N GLU A 45 6.81 -22.63 -1.74
CA GLU A 45 6.49 -21.27 -2.20
C GLU A 45 5.55 -20.54 -1.23
N SER A 46 4.58 -21.23 -0.65
CA SER A 46 3.63 -20.66 0.31
C SER A 46 4.34 -20.15 1.58
N THR A 47 5.34 -20.89 2.05
CA THR A 47 6.19 -20.47 3.18
C THR A 47 6.97 -19.21 2.82
N ILE A 48 7.57 -19.12 1.64
CA ILE A 48 8.30 -17.91 1.22
C ILE A 48 7.33 -16.72 1.13
N ARG A 49 6.17 -16.93 0.51
CA ARG A 49 5.12 -15.91 0.34
C ARG A 49 4.59 -15.38 1.68
N TYR A 50 4.55 -16.20 2.72
CA TYR A 50 4.15 -15.77 4.06
C TYR A 50 5.04 -14.64 4.63
N TYR A 51 6.32 -14.60 4.25
CA TYR A 51 7.27 -13.56 4.70
C TYR A 51 7.31 -12.32 3.79
N ILE A 52 6.61 -12.35 2.65
CA ILE A 52 6.56 -11.25 1.69
C ILE A 52 5.31 -10.41 1.98
N LYS A 53 5.50 -9.12 2.29
CA LYS A 53 4.38 -8.19 2.50
C LYS A 53 3.90 -7.54 1.20
N SER A 54 4.77 -7.46 0.18
CA SER A 54 4.39 -6.99 -1.15
C SER A 54 3.32 -7.90 -1.76
N GLN A 55 2.22 -7.32 -2.20
CA GLN A 55 1.06 -8.07 -2.72
C GLN A 55 0.58 -7.52 -4.06
N PRO A 56 0.06 -8.40 -4.95
CA PRO A 56 -0.64 -7.96 -6.15
C PRO A 56 -1.75 -6.95 -5.83
N GLY A 57 -1.87 -5.93 -6.66
CA GLY A 57 -2.84 -4.83 -6.48
C GLY A 57 -2.38 -3.72 -5.52
N THR A 58 -1.20 -3.84 -4.91
CA THR A 58 -0.60 -2.78 -4.08
C THR A 58 0.48 -2.01 -4.85
N ILE A 59 0.80 -0.82 -4.37
CA ILE A 59 1.87 0.00 -4.97
C ILE A 59 3.24 -0.60 -4.67
N LEU A 60 4.04 -0.73 -5.72
CA LEU A 60 5.43 -1.13 -5.68
C LEU A 60 6.24 -0.12 -4.84
N SER A 61 6.77 -0.59 -3.73
CA SER A 61 7.65 0.18 -2.85
C SER A 61 9.04 -0.45 -2.81
N LYS A 62 10.05 0.26 -3.31
CA LYS A 62 11.46 -0.20 -3.25
C LYS A 62 11.93 -0.49 -1.82
N ARG A 63 11.41 0.27 -0.84
CA ARG A 63 11.68 0.02 0.58
C ARG A 63 11.07 -1.31 1.02
N GLN A 64 9.81 -1.55 0.67
CA GLN A 64 9.11 -2.79 1.03
C GLN A 64 9.75 -4.02 0.40
N ILE A 65 10.15 -3.93 -0.88
CA ILE A 65 10.84 -5.03 -1.57
C ILE A 65 12.14 -5.41 -0.84
N ARG A 66 12.92 -4.43 -0.38
CA ARG A 66 14.14 -4.69 0.39
C ARG A 66 13.85 -5.38 1.72
N GLU A 67 12.83 -4.92 2.44
CA GLU A 67 12.40 -5.52 3.71
C GLU A 67 11.85 -6.94 3.54
N ASP A 68 11.16 -7.21 2.43
CA ASP A 68 10.67 -8.55 2.10
C ASP A 68 11.84 -9.49 1.80
N ILE A 69 12.84 -9.04 1.02
CA ILE A 69 14.06 -9.81 0.76
C ILE A 69 14.81 -10.11 2.06
N GLU A 70 14.99 -9.11 2.94
CA GLU A 70 15.67 -9.28 4.23
C GLU A 70 14.92 -10.28 5.12
N GLN A 71 13.60 -10.22 5.17
CA GLN A 71 12.78 -11.18 5.92
C GLN A 71 12.93 -12.61 5.38
N VAL A 72 12.85 -12.81 4.06
CA VAL A 72 13.06 -14.15 3.47
C VAL A 72 14.49 -14.63 3.70
N HIS A 73 15.48 -13.75 3.58
CA HIS A 73 16.89 -14.08 3.82
C HIS A 73 17.16 -14.48 5.29
N SER A 74 16.43 -13.89 6.25
CA SER A 74 16.57 -14.18 7.68
C SER A 74 16.28 -15.64 8.05
N LEU A 75 15.61 -16.40 7.18
CA LEU A 75 15.38 -17.84 7.34
C LEU A 75 16.68 -18.66 7.27
N GLY A 76 17.77 -18.09 6.73
CA GLY A 76 19.07 -18.77 6.62
C GLY A 76 19.06 -19.98 5.67
N GLN A 77 18.03 -20.10 4.83
CA GLN A 77 17.85 -21.23 3.91
C GLN A 77 18.34 -20.95 2.48
N PHE A 78 18.68 -19.71 2.17
CA PHE A 78 18.99 -19.25 0.82
C PHE A 78 20.42 -18.70 0.75
N LYS A 79 21.11 -19.02 -0.34
CA LYS A 79 22.45 -18.48 -0.63
C LYS A 79 22.37 -17.07 -1.23
N ASP A 80 21.35 -16.82 -2.04
CA ASP A 80 21.13 -15.58 -2.80
C ASP A 80 19.64 -15.42 -3.11
N ILE A 81 19.16 -14.16 -3.16
CA ILE A 81 17.77 -13.77 -3.44
C ILE A 81 17.80 -12.49 -4.29
N ARG A 82 16.99 -12.43 -5.35
CA ARG A 82 16.95 -11.31 -6.31
C ARG A 82 15.55 -11.12 -6.90
#